data_AF-A0AAN9VN80-F1
#
_entry.id   AF-A0AAN9VN80-F1
#
_cell.length_a   1.000
_cell.length_b   1.000
_cell.length_c   1.000
_cell.angle_alpha   90.00
_cell.angle_beta   90.00
_cell.angle_gamma   90.00
#
_symmetry.space_group_name_H-M   'P 1'
#
loop_
_entity.id
_entity.type
_entity.pdbx_description
1 polymer ?
#
loop_
_entity_poly.entity_id
_entity_poly.type
_entity_poly.pdbx_seq_one_letter_code
_entity_poly.pdbx_strand_id
1 'polypeptide(L)' 'MAHPEKNGYEWKINKNNPHTADAIKIMQYFANFFVNEARKSTHTFASSKEERSSLIYNYAPTYTGDRLVFEQCYFFT' A
#
# COMPACT_ATOMS: atom_id res chain seq x y z
N MET A 1 0.34 17.68 1.65
CA MET A 1 -0.32 16.56 2.36
C MET A 1 0.72 15.46 2.53
N ALA A 2 0.78 14.78 3.67
CA ALA A 2 1.76 13.73 3.93
C ALA A 2 1.40 12.43 3.19
N HIS A 3 2.42 11.62 2.86
CA HIS A 3 2.30 10.31 2.22
C HIS A 3 2.96 9.22 3.09
N PRO A 4 2.27 8.72 4.14
CA PRO A 4 2.86 7.79 5.10
C PRO A 4 3.40 6.52 4.45
N GLU A 5 2.74 6.03 3.39
CA GLU A 5 3.13 4.82 2.65
C GLU A 5 4.54 4.91 2.06
N LYS A 6 4.97 6.11 1.65
CA LYS A 6 6.26 6.29 0.97
C LYS A 6 7.46 6.01 1.89
N ASN A 7 7.29 6.20 3.19
CA ASN A 7 8.36 6.09 4.18
C ASN A 7 9.01 4.69 4.19
N GLY A 8 8.22 3.63 3.98
CA GLY A 8 8.70 2.25 4.00
C GLY A 8 8.91 1.59 2.64
N TYR A 9 8.32 2.15 1.58
CA TYR A 9 8.17 1.42 0.31
C TYR A 9 8.72 2.15 -0.92
N GLU A 10 8.99 3.46 -0.84
CA GLU A 10 9.37 4.25 -2.03
C GLU A 10 10.77 4.87 -1.91
N TRP A 11 11.72 4.39 -2.71
CA TRP A 11 13.16 4.62 -2.50
C TRP A 11 13.79 5.57 -3.51
N LYS A 12 12.98 6.22 -4.35
CA LYS A 12 13.46 7.15 -5.36
C LYS A 12 14.25 8.31 -4.72
N ILE A 13 15.55 8.34 -5.00
CA ILE A 13 16.53 9.26 -4.38
C ILE A 13 16.13 10.73 -4.48
N ASN A 14 15.50 11.14 -5.60
CA ASN A 14 15.13 12.53 -5.83
C ASN A 14 13.80 12.97 -5.16
N LYS A 15 13.16 12.11 -4.34
CA LYS A 15 11.87 12.41 -3.70
C LYS A 15 11.94 12.72 -2.19
N ASN A 16 13.12 12.69 -1.58
CA ASN A 16 13.34 13.02 -0.16
C ASN A 16 12.31 12.40 0.79
N ASN A 17 11.94 11.14 0.53
CA ASN A 17 11.02 10.40 1.40
C ASN A 17 11.75 10.10 2.72
N PRO A 18 11.14 10.34 3.89
CA PRO A 18 11.79 10.09 5.15
C PRO A 18 11.79 8.59 5.47
N HIS A 19 12.98 8.00 5.53
CA HIS A 19 13.22 6.59 5.85
C HIS A 19 13.76 6.38 7.27
N THR A 20 13.63 7.38 8.15
CA THR A 20 14.07 7.26 9.55
C THR A 20 13.20 6.26 10.32
N ALA A 21 13.74 5.69 11.40
CA ALA A 21 12.97 4.76 12.25
C ALA A 21 11.64 5.35 12.73
N ASP A 22 11.60 6.64 13.05
CA ASP A 22 10.37 7.31 13.48
C ASP A 22 9.40 7.55 12.31
N ALA A 23 9.88 7.83 11.10
CA ALA A 23 9.04 7.91 9.92
C ALA A 23 8.37 6.56 9.60
N ILE A 24 9.09 5.46 9.78
CA ILE A 24 8.55 4.09 9.65
C ILE A 24 7.51 3.80 10.74
N LYS A 25 7.77 4.17 12.00
CA LYS A 25 6.78 4.02 13.09
C LYS A 25 5.49 4.78 12.80
N ILE A 26 5.60 6.01 12.28
CA ILE A 26 4.44 6.84 11.90
C ILE A 26 3.64 6.14 10.79
N MET A 27 4.31 5.69 9.72
CA MET A 27 3.67 4.91 8.64
C MET A 27 2.88 3.73 9.21
N GLN A 28 3.51 2.91 10.05
CA GLN A 28 2.90 1.72 10.63
C GLN A 28 1.74 2.08 11.57
N TYR A 29 1.84 3.18 12.33
CA TYR A 29 0.76 3.64 13.21
C TYR A 29 -0.50 4.00 12.41
N PHE A 30 -0.35 4.75 11.31
CA PHE A 30 -1.48 5.08 10.43
C PHE A 30 -2.11 3.82 9.81
N ALA A 31 -1.29 2.88 9.34
CA ALA A 31 -1.79 1.61 8.80
C ALA A 31 -2.55 0.80 9.86
N ASN A 32 -2.00 0.66 11.07
CA ASN A 32 -2.64 -0.05 12.17
C ASN A 32 -3.97 0.59 12.58
N PHE A 33 -4.00 1.91 12.70
CA PHE A 33 -5.22 2.65 13.01
C PHE A 33 -6.30 2.38 11.95
N PHE A 34 -5.97 2.54 10.66
CA PHE A 34 -6.94 2.34 9.59
C PHE A 34 -7.48 0.90 9.54
N VAL A 35 -6.60 -0.09 9.70
CA VAL A 35 -7.03 -1.51 9.74
C VAL A 35 -7.89 -1.79 10.98
N ASN A 36 -7.63 -1.14 12.12
CA ASN A 36 -8.50 -1.24 13.30
C ASN A 36 -9.90 -0.65 13.05
N GLU A 37 -10.00 0.45 12.29
CA GLU A 37 -11.31 0.98 11.88
C GLU A 37 -12.04 0.02 10.93
N ALA A 38 -11.34 -0.60 9.97
CA ALA A 38 -11.92 -1.57 9.05
C ALA A 38 -12.50 -2.81 9.79
N ARG A 39 -11.85 -3.27 10.87
CA ARG A 39 -12.32 -4.41 11.70
C ARG A 39 -13.67 -4.17 12.39
N LYS A 40 -14.14 -2.92 12.48
CA LYS A 40 -15.45 -2.60 13.07
C LYS A 40 -16.61 -2.93 12.13
N SER A 41 -16.34 -3.16 10.84
CA SER A 41 -17.34 -3.58 9.86
C SER A 41 -17.53 -5.09 9.87
N THR A 42 -18.76 -5.52 9.59
CA THR A 42 -19.13 -6.94 9.38
C THR A 42 -19.21 -7.33 7.90
N HIS A 43 -18.74 -6.48 6.99
CA HIS A 43 -18.76 -6.76 5.56
C HIS A 43 -17.94 -8.02 5.23
N THR A 44 -18.48 -8.83 4.32
CA THR A 44 -17.87 -10.07 3.84
C THR A 44 -18.27 -10.32 2.38
N PHE A 45 -17.47 -11.09 1.64
CA PHE A 45 -17.82 -11.56 0.30
C PHE A 45 -18.90 -12.64 0.36
N ALA A 46 -19.67 -12.82 -0.72
CA ALA A 46 -20.73 -13.84 -0.75
C ALA A 46 -20.16 -15.26 -0.81
N SER A 47 -18.92 -15.43 -1.28
CA SER A 47 -18.23 -16.71 -1.28
C SER A 47 -16.71 -16.56 -1.26
N SER A 48 -16.00 -17.59 -0.77
CA SER A 48 -14.54 -17.64 -0.83
C SER A 48 -13.98 -17.68 -2.25
N LYS A 49 -14.80 -18.04 -3.26
CA LYS A 49 -14.39 -18.00 -4.67
C LYS A 49 -14.33 -16.55 -5.15
N GLU A 50 -15.39 -15.78 -4.88
CA GLU A 50 -15.48 -14.36 -5.22
C GLU A 50 -14.39 -13.53 -4.52
N GLU A 51 -14.18 -13.78 -3.23
CA GLU A 51 -13.08 -13.17 -2.47
C GLU A 51 -11.75 -13.43 -3.17
N ARG A 52 -11.41 -14.71 -3.40
CA ARG A 52 -10.14 -15.10 -4.03
C ARG A 52 -9.92 -14.44 -5.39
N SER A 53 -10.95 -14.30 -6.22
CA SER A 53 -10.81 -13.62 -7.52
C SER A 53 -10.71 -12.09 -7.42
N SER A 54 -11.08 -11.50 -6.28
CA SER A 54 -11.09 -10.05 -6.07
C SER A 54 -9.82 -9.50 -5.40
N LEU A 55 -9.03 -10.37 -4.75
CA LEU A 55 -7.81 -9.96 -4.04
C LEU A 55 -6.71 -9.47 -5.00
N ILE A 56 -5.84 -8.58 -4.49
CA ILE A 56 -4.68 -8.04 -5.23
C ILE A 56 -3.70 -9.12 -5.71
N TYR A 57 -3.73 -10.30 -5.08
CA TYR A 57 -2.89 -11.46 -5.42
C TYR A 57 -3.10 -12.00 -6.85
N ASN A 58 -4.19 -11.62 -7.52
CA ASN A 58 -4.45 -12.00 -8.91
C ASN A 58 -3.74 -11.09 -9.93
N TYR A 59 -3.03 -10.08 -9.47
CA TYR A 59 -2.40 -9.08 -10.32
C TYR A 59 -0.90 -9.05 -10.05
N ALA A 60 -0.12 -8.79 -11.10
CA ALA A 60 1.32 -8.59 -10.99
C ALA A 60 1.64 -7.10 -11.11
N PRO A 61 2.44 -6.53 -10.18
CA PRO A 61 2.90 -5.17 -10.34
C PRO A 61 3.94 -5.09 -11.46
N THR A 62 4.00 -3.93 -12.12
CA THR A 62 5.07 -3.58 -13.07
C THR A 62 6.09 -2.68 -12.36
N TYR A 63 7.38 -2.94 -12.53
CA TYR A 63 8.43 -2.04 -12.07
C TYR A 63 8.39 -0.73 -12.84
N THR A 64 8.36 0.39 -12.12
CA THR A 64 8.20 1.74 -12.69
C THR A 64 9.16 2.77 -12.08
N GLY A 65 10.07 2.35 -11.19
CA GLY A 65 10.97 3.25 -10.45
C GLY A 65 11.90 4.10 -11.34
N ASP A 66 12.20 3.63 -12.56
CA ASP A 66 12.99 4.36 -13.56
C ASP A 66 12.22 5.52 -14.22
N ARG A 67 10.90 5.38 -14.39
CA ARG A 67 10.05 6.30 -15.17
C ARG A 67 9.10 7.13 -14.33
N LEU A 68 8.55 6.55 -13.26
CA LEU A 68 7.50 7.14 -12.43
C LEU A 68 8.01 7.48 -11.02
N VAL A 69 7.12 7.99 -10.18
CA VAL A 69 7.43 8.36 -8.78
C VAL A 69 7.27 7.21 -7.79
N PHE A 70 6.86 6.03 -8.27
CA PHE A 70 6.65 4.82 -7.48
C PHE A 70 7.62 3.73 -7.97
N GLU A 71 8.09 2.86 -7.09
CA GLU A 71 8.92 1.71 -7.45
C GLU A 71 8.14 0.71 -8.31
N GLN A 72 6.86 0.50 -7.97
CA GLN A 72 5.99 -0.47 -8.61
C GLN A 72 4.57 0.07 -8.77
N CYS A 73 3.88 -0.29 -9.86
CA CYS A 73 2.47 0.06 -10.09
C CYS A 73 1.68 -1.13 -10.63
N TYR A 74 0.42 -1.25 -10.21
CA TYR A 74 -0.56 -2.18 -10.81
C TYR A 74 -1.34 -1.46 -11.90
N PHE A 75 -1.45 -2.06 -13.09
CA PHE A 75 -2.23 -1.55 -14.21
C PHE A 75 -3.40 -2.50 -14.49
N PHE A 76 -4.59 -1.94 -14.69
CA PHE A 76 -5.83 -2.68 -14.94
C PHE A 76 -6.44 -2.21 -16.26
N THR A 77 -7.07 -3.14 -16.99
CA THR A 77 -7.74 -2.90 -18.27
C THR A 77 -9.21 -3.23 -18.20
#